data_AF-A0A9D1LKI2-F1
#
_entry.id   AF-A0A9D1LKI2-F1
#
_cell.length_a   1.000
_cell.length_b   1.000
_cell.length_c   1.000
_cell.angle_alpha   90.00
_cell.angle_beta   90.00
_cell.angle_gamma   90.00
#
_symmetry.space_group_name_H-M   'P 1'
#
loop_
_entity.id
_entity.type
_entity.pdbx_description
1 polymer ?
#
loop_
_entity_poly.entity_id
_entity_poly.type
_entity_poly.pdbx_seq_one_letter_code
_entity_poly.pdbx_strand_id
1 'polypeptide(L)'
;MASNQEHDMMQDAVQRVMEMQRQAQARVHPEGEKHPSQSKPPSKPQPLPPPKPEPKPEPKPSALKSGLVEGILASTGLDKEQLLLLGLGYLLYKDGADHKLLLAILYLLL
;
A
#
# COMPACT_ATOMS: atom_id res chain seq x y z
N MET A 1 -36.37 -10.47 5.96
CA MET A 1 -35.52 -11.48 6.62
C MET A 1 -34.27 -11.74 5.77
N ALA A 2 -33.46 -10.72 5.49
CA ALA A 2 -32.24 -10.86 4.65
C ALA A 2 -30.97 -10.39 5.39
N SER A 3 -31.13 -9.49 6.36
CA SER A 3 -30.07 -8.90 7.17
C SER A 3 -29.38 -9.85 8.15
N ASN A 4 -29.95 -11.02 8.44
CA ASN A 4 -29.29 -12.01 9.31
C ASN A 4 -28.29 -12.89 8.54
N GLN A 5 -28.55 -13.14 7.25
CA GLN A 5 -27.73 -14.06 6.44
C GLN A 5 -26.37 -13.45 6.05
N GLU A 6 -26.31 -12.13 5.89
CA GLU A 6 -25.05 -11.42 5.60
C GLU A 6 -24.08 -11.50 6.78
N HIS A 7 -24.59 -11.46 8.01
CA HIS A 7 -23.77 -11.59 9.21
C HIS A 7 -23.22 -13.00 9.40
N ASP A 8 -23.98 -14.04 9.08
CA ASP A 8 -23.48 -15.42 9.09
C ASP A 8 -22.40 -15.63 8.01
N MET A 9 -22.62 -15.11 6.79
CA MET A 9 -21.64 -15.24 5.71
C MET A 9 -20.35 -14.47 5.99
N MET A 10 -20.43 -13.28 6.60
CA MET A 10 -19.26 -12.51 7.01
C MET A 10 -18.46 -13.23 8.12
N GLN A 11 -19.14 -13.85 9.08
CA GLN A 11 -18.48 -14.61 10.15
C GLN A 11 -17.74 -15.83 9.60
N ASP A 12 -18.36 -16.59 8.69
CA ASP A 12 -17.73 -17.73 8.02
C ASP A 12 -16.50 -17.31 7.21
N ALA A 13 -16.61 -16.21 6.45
CA ALA A 13 -15.52 -15.69 5.64
C ALA A 13 -14.31 -15.28 6.50
N VAL A 14 -14.55 -14.60 7.63
CA VAL A 14 -13.49 -14.17 8.56
C VAL A 14 -12.80 -15.38 9.19
N GLN A 15 -13.57 -16.39 9.62
CA GLN A 15 -13.01 -17.61 10.21
C GLN A 15 -12.07 -18.35 9.25
N ARG A 16 -12.48 -18.49 7.98
CA ARG A 16 -11.66 -19.13 6.94
C ARG A 16 -10.38 -18.36 6.62
N VAL A 17 -10.43 -17.03 6.66
CA VAL A 17 -9.24 -16.17 6.44
C VAL A 17 -8.23 -16.34 7.57
N MET A 18 -8.68 -16.41 8.82
CA MET A 18 -7.79 -16.63 9.96
C MET A 18 -7.06 -17.97 9.88
N GLU A 19 -7.77 -19.04 9.50
CA GLU A 19 -7.15 -20.36 9.28
C GLU A 19 -6.11 -20.33 8.16
N MET A 20 -6.43 -19.70 7.04
CA MET A 20 -5.51 -19.54 5.92
C MET A 20 -4.29 -18.69 6.30
N GLN A 21 -4.49 -17.63 7.08
CA GLN A 21 -3.40 -16.77 7.54
C GLN A 21 -2.47 -17.55 8.48
N ARG A 22 -3.01 -18.35 9.39
CA ARG A 22 -2.22 -19.23 10.28
C ARG A 22 -1.41 -20.24 9.49
N GLN A 23 -2.01 -20.87 8.48
CA GLN A 23 -1.30 -21.79 7.58
C GLN A 23 -0.23 -21.09 6.73
N ALA A 24 -0.51 -19.87 6.24
CA ALA A 24 0.44 -19.09 5.46
C ALA A 24 1.63 -18.67 6.33
N GLN A 25 1.41 -18.19 7.55
CA GLN A 25 2.49 -17.83 8.48
C GLN A 25 3.36 -19.05 8.83
N ALA A 26 2.73 -20.22 9.07
CA ALA A 26 3.45 -21.46 9.31
C ALA A 26 4.28 -21.94 8.11
N ARG A 27 3.88 -21.58 6.87
CA ARG A 27 4.64 -21.87 5.64
C ARG A 27 5.70 -20.83 5.29
N VAL A 28 5.54 -19.58 5.76
CA VAL A 28 6.50 -18.48 5.52
C VAL A 28 7.68 -18.53 6.51
N HIS A 29 7.51 -19.18 7.67
CA HIS A 29 8.59 -19.57 8.58
C HIS A 29 8.80 -21.10 8.57
N PRO A 30 9.30 -21.65 7.45
CA PRO A 30 10.60 -22.30 7.54
C PRO A 30 11.34 -22.24 6.19
N GLU A 31 12.19 -21.23 5.97
CA GLU A 31 13.38 -21.39 5.12
C GLU A 31 14.24 -20.11 5.18
N GLY A 32 14.85 -19.91 6.34
CA GLY A 32 16.21 -19.41 6.36
C GLY A 32 17.09 -20.60 6.74
N GLU A 33 18.01 -20.95 5.85
CA GLU A 33 19.22 -21.76 6.10
C GLU A 33 19.27 -23.21 5.56
N LYS A 34 19.98 -23.31 4.42
CA LYS A 34 21.04 -24.29 4.09
C LYS A 34 20.63 -25.71 3.63
N HIS A 35 20.78 -25.93 2.32
CA HIS A 35 21.21 -27.20 1.74
C HIS A 35 22.52 -27.69 2.39
N PRO A 36 22.71 -29.01 2.64
CA PRO A 36 23.55 -29.78 1.71
C PRO A 36 23.20 -31.29 1.50
N SER A 37 23.65 -31.80 0.35
CA SER A 37 24.14 -33.17 0.03
C SER A 37 23.25 -34.43 -0.06
N GLN A 38 23.24 -34.98 -1.29
CA GLN A 38 23.44 -36.37 -1.74
C GLN A 38 22.53 -37.56 -1.29
N SER A 39 21.94 -38.22 -2.33
CA SER A 39 21.72 -39.69 -2.52
C SER A 39 20.26 -40.18 -2.74
N LYS A 40 19.99 -40.74 -3.95
CA LYS A 40 18.83 -41.48 -4.57
C LYS A 40 17.95 -42.41 -3.65
N PRO A 41 16.77 -43.01 -4.07
CA PRO A 41 16.08 -43.14 -5.39
C PRO A 41 14.53 -42.81 -5.36
N PRO A 42 13.69 -43.08 -6.39
CA PRO A 42 12.51 -42.26 -6.75
C PRO A 42 11.28 -42.52 -5.87
N SER A 43 10.53 -41.47 -5.54
CA SER A 43 9.17 -41.62 -5.04
C SER A 43 8.28 -40.45 -5.43
N LYS A 44 7.25 -40.82 -6.22
CA LYS A 44 6.01 -40.11 -6.56
C LYS A 44 6.12 -38.88 -7.47
N PRO A 45 5.13 -38.69 -8.39
CA PRO A 45 5.05 -37.51 -9.23
C PRO A 45 4.99 -36.27 -8.35
N GLN A 46 6.02 -35.43 -8.42
CA GLN A 46 5.94 -34.08 -7.87
C GLN A 46 4.88 -33.33 -8.67
N PRO A 47 3.80 -32.84 -8.03
CA PRO A 47 3.00 -31.79 -8.64
C PRO A 47 3.93 -30.58 -8.81
N LEU A 48 3.94 -30.00 -10.01
CA LEU A 48 4.67 -28.76 -10.30
C LEU A 48 4.42 -27.74 -9.18
N PRO A 49 5.42 -26.94 -8.78
CA PRO A 49 5.22 -25.89 -7.79
C PRO A 49 4.08 -24.98 -8.27
N PRO A 50 3.04 -24.76 -7.45
CA PRO A 50 2.02 -23.78 -7.78
C PRO A 50 2.70 -22.40 -7.90
N PRO A 51 2.25 -21.55 -8.84
CA PRO A 51 2.83 -20.23 -9.04
C PRO A 51 2.83 -19.45 -7.71
N LYS A 52 3.99 -18.91 -7.37
CA LYS A 52 4.26 -18.11 -6.17
C LYS A 52 3.20 -17.01 -6.06
N PRO A 53 2.32 -17.01 -5.04
CA PRO A 53 1.44 -15.87 -4.82
C PRO A 53 2.31 -14.71 -4.38
N GLU A 54 2.36 -13.67 -5.21
CA GLU A 54 2.96 -12.38 -4.89
C GLU A 54 2.44 -11.84 -3.55
N PRO A 55 3.26 -11.08 -2.81
CA PRO A 55 2.88 -10.50 -1.54
C PRO A 55 1.66 -9.58 -1.73
N LYS A 56 0.53 -9.97 -1.14
CA LYS A 56 -0.72 -9.20 -1.15
C LYS A 56 -0.50 -7.90 -0.35
N PRO A 57 -0.65 -6.71 -0.95
CA PRO A 57 -0.49 -5.45 -0.22
C PRO A 57 -1.65 -5.27 0.78
N GLU A 58 -1.32 -5.00 2.04
CA GLU A 58 -2.30 -4.55 3.04
C GLU A 58 -2.92 -3.21 2.62
N PRO A 59 -4.26 -3.05 2.67
CA PRO A 59 -4.89 -1.76 2.42
C PRO A 59 -4.72 -0.89 3.67
N LYS A 60 -3.68 -0.05 3.69
CA LYS A 60 -3.50 1.00 4.70
C LYS A 60 -4.55 2.09 4.46
N PRO A 61 -5.51 2.35 5.38
CA PRO A 61 -6.56 3.35 5.16
C PRO A 61 -6.06 4.81 5.19
N SER A 62 -4.77 5.07 5.45
CA SER A 62 -4.14 6.39 5.30
C SER A 62 -3.35 6.56 4.00
N ALA A 63 -3.11 5.48 3.25
CA ALA A 63 -2.38 5.53 1.99
C ALA A 63 -3.19 6.16 0.84
N LEU A 64 -4.51 6.33 0.98
CA LEU A 64 -5.30 6.96 -0.08
C LEU A 64 -5.05 8.47 -0.16
N LYS A 65 -5.00 9.16 1.00
CA LYS A 65 -4.68 10.59 1.03
C LYS A 65 -3.21 10.82 0.69
N SER A 66 -2.31 10.04 1.32
CA SER A 66 -0.87 10.09 1.03
C SER A 66 -0.59 9.76 -0.43
N GLY A 67 -1.20 8.71 -0.97
CA GLY A 67 -1.04 8.31 -2.37
C GLY A 67 -1.66 9.28 -3.37
N LEU A 68 -2.71 10.02 -3.00
CA LEU A 68 -3.24 11.10 -3.83
C LEU A 68 -2.30 12.31 -3.85
N VAL A 69 -1.83 12.79 -2.69
CA VAL A 69 -0.87 13.92 -2.66
C VAL A 69 0.45 13.52 -3.29
N GLU A 70 0.93 12.30 -3.05
CA GLU A 70 2.16 11.75 -3.62
C GLU A 70 2.01 11.47 -5.12
N GLY A 71 0.82 11.07 -5.58
CA GLY A 71 0.49 10.95 -7.00
C GLY A 71 0.45 12.30 -7.73
N ILE A 72 -0.09 13.35 -7.08
CA ILE A 72 -0.04 14.72 -7.62
C ILE A 72 1.41 15.22 -7.62
N LEU A 73 2.17 14.99 -6.55
CA LEU A 73 3.59 15.35 -6.45
C LEU A 73 4.42 14.70 -7.56
N ALA A 74 4.18 13.40 -7.82
CA ALA A 74 4.83 12.64 -8.86
C ALA A 74 4.39 13.05 -10.28
N SER A 75 3.11 13.40 -10.48
CA SER A 75 2.59 13.82 -11.79
C SER A 75 2.99 15.24 -12.16
N THR A 76 3.20 16.11 -11.18
CA THR A 76 3.51 17.53 -11.41
C THR A 76 5.02 17.81 -11.30
N GLY A 77 5.80 16.87 -10.75
CA GLY A 77 7.24 17.04 -10.49
C GLY A 77 7.55 18.10 -9.43
N LEU A 78 6.54 18.62 -8.74
CA LEU A 78 6.66 19.65 -7.73
C LEU A 78 7.18 19.02 -6.44
N ASP A 79 8.13 19.67 -5.77
CA ASP A 79 8.56 19.20 -4.45
C ASP A 79 7.48 19.50 -3.38
N LYS A 80 7.55 18.80 -2.23
CA LYS A 80 6.69 19.07 -1.06
C LYS A 80 6.75 20.55 -0.67
N GLU A 81 7.92 21.15 -0.79
CA GLU A 81 8.14 22.56 -0.44
C GLU A 81 7.47 23.50 -1.44
N GLN A 82 7.52 23.19 -2.74
CA GLN A 82 6.83 23.96 -3.78
C GLN A 82 5.30 23.83 -3.66
N LEU A 83 4.79 22.63 -3.37
CA LEU A 83 3.36 22.41 -3.14
C LEU A 83 2.88 23.20 -1.90
N LEU A 84 3.69 23.25 -0.84
CA LEU A 84 3.41 24.05 0.35
C LEU A 84 3.41 25.54 0.03
N LEU A 85 4.41 26.03 -0.72
CA LEU A 85 4.49 27.42 -1.17
C LEU A 85 3.30 27.81 -2.07
N LEU A 86 2.91 26.91 -2.98
CA LEU A 86 1.78 27.11 -3.88
C LEU A 86 0.46 27.14 -3.10
N GLY A 87 0.29 26.23 -2.14
CA GLY A 87 -0.85 26.22 -1.22
C GLY A 87 -0.92 27.48 -0.35
N LEU A 88 0.22 27.94 0.15
CA LEU A 88 0.33 29.17 0.93
C LEU A 88 0.03 30.40 0.06
N GLY A 89 0.58 30.47 -1.15
CA GLY A 89 0.29 31.52 -2.12
C GLY A 89 -1.20 31.58 -2.50
N TYR A 90 -1.83 30.41 -2.68
CA TYR A 90 -3.27 30.31 -2.94
C TYR A 90 -4.11 30.78 -1.75
N LEU A 91 -3.72 30.40 -0.53
CA LEU A 91 -4.41 30.83 0.69
C LEU A 91 -4.32 32.36 0.85
N LEU A 92 -3.12 32.91 0.66
CA LEU A 92 -2.86 34.35 0.72
C LEU A 92 -3.59 35.12 -0.38
N TYR A 93 -3.69 34.56 -1.59
CA TYR A 93 -4.46 35.15 -2.68
C TYR A 93 -5.94 35.28 -2.30
N LYS A 94 -6.51 34.23 -1.67
CA LYS A 94 -7.91 34.22 -1.25
C LYS A 94 -8.21 35.23 -0.14
N ASP A 95 -7.27 35.42 0.79
CA ASP A 95 -7.40 36.39 1.88
C ASP A 95 -7.01 37.82 1.48
N GLY A 96 -6.62 38.05 0.21
CA GLY A 96 -6.29 39.37 -0.31
C GLY A 96 -4.98 39.92 0.25
N ALA A 97 -4.01 39.04 0.52
CA ALA A 97 -2.70 39.43 1.04
C ALA A 97 -1.93 40.35 0.08
N ASP A 98 -0.95 41.08 0.62
CA ASP A 98 -0.15 42.04 -0.14
C ASP A 98 0.39 41.46 -1.45
N HIS A 99 0.20 42.19 -2.54
CA HIS A 99 0.70 41.80 -3.86
C HIS A 99 2.22 41.63 -3.87
N LYS A 100 2.94 42.39 -3.03
CA LYS A 100 4.39 42.23 -2.82
C LYS A 100 4.73 40.86 -2.22
N LEU A 101 3.91 40.37 -1.30
CA LEU A 101 4.10 39.06 -0.68
C LEU A 101 3.76 37.93 -1.66
N LEU A 102 2.70 38.10 -2.45
CA LEU A 102 2.36 37.18 -3.52
C LEU A 102 3.47 37.07 -4.57
N LEU A 103 4.03 38.22 -4.99
CA LEU A 103 5.16 38.27 -5.91
C LEU A 103 6.43 37.67 -5.30
N ALA A 104 6.65 37.82 -3.99
CA ALA A 104 7.79 37.19 -3.31
C ALA A 104 7.67 35.66 -3.32
N ILE A 105 6.48 35.12 -3.05
CA ILE A 105 6.23 33.67 -3.13
C ILE A 105 6.41 33.16 -4.56
N LEU A 106 5.88 33.89 -5.55
CA LEU A 106 6.06 33.55 -6.97
C LEU A 106 7.53 33.62 -7.40
N TYR A 107 8.28 34.60 -6.90
CA TYR A 107 9.72 34.73 -7.15
C TYR A 107 10.53 33.61 -6.50
N LEU A 108 10.13 33.14 -5.30
CA LEU A 108 10.76 32.02 -4.62
C LEU A 108 10.48 30.66 -5.30
N LEU A 109 9.45 30.60 -6.13
CA LEU A 109 9.06 29.42 -6.90
C LEU A 109 9.80 29.30 -8.24
N LEU A 110 10.39 30.41 -8.72
CA LEU A 110 11.16 30.50 -9.96
C LEU A 110 12.63 30.11 -9.73
#